data_AF-A0A9D1PX99-F1
#
_entry.id   AF-A0A9D1PX99-F1
#
_cell.length_a   1.000
_cell.length_b   1.000
_cell.length_c   1.000
_cell.angle_alpha   90.00
_cell.angle_beta   90.00
_cell.angle_gamma   90.00
#
_symmetry.space_group_name_H-M   'P 1'
#
loop_
_entity.id
_entity.type
_entity.pdbx_description
1 polymer ?
#
loop_
_entity_poly.entity_id
_entity_poly.type
_entity_poly.pdbx_seq_one_letter_code
_entity_poly.pdbx_strand_id
1 'polypeptide(L)'
;MGRPYTGKVTESLVRERQANGDTYVYLRRTQYNRDSKRTVSLGKTLLGKIPCGEVDMVPTRPKKKPHTSDAAGGGTLACSTCACTRVPA
;
A
#
# COMPACT_ATOMS: atom_id res chain seq x y z
N MET A 1 22.81 -31.33 -13.49
CA MET A 1 22.81 -29.88 -13.82
C MET A 1 21.88 -29.16 -12.87
N GLY A 2 22.35 -28.17 -12.12
CA GLY A 2 21.51 -27.34 -11.24
C GLY A 2 20.71 -26.31 -12.03
N ARG A 3 19.49 -25.98 -11.59
CA ARG A 3 18.69 -24.92 -12.23
C ARG A 3 19.33 -23.55 -11.97
N PRO A 4 19.40 -22.65 -12.97
CA PRO A 4 19.92 -21.30 -12.77
C PRO A 4 19.03 -20.51 -11.82
N TYR A 5 19.64 -19.53 -11.13
CA TYR A 5 18.91 -18.65 -10.23
C TYR A 5 17.96 -17.72 -11.00
N THR A 6 16.68 -17.77 -10.64
CA THR A 6 15.59 -17.12 -11.38
C THR A 6 15.32 -15.68 -10.94
N GLY A 7 15.71 -15.26 -9.73
CA GLY A 7 15.56 -13.86 -9.25
C GLY A 7 14.13 -13.32 -9.08
N LYS A 8 13.10 -14.09 -9.43
CA LYS A 8 11.70 -13.64 -9.41
C LYS A 8 11.24 -13.25 -8.01
N VAL A 9 10.49 -12.15 -7.94
CA VAL A 9 9.70 -11.77 -6.78
C VAL A 9 8.36 -12.46 -6.89
N THR A 10 8.00 -13.22 -5.86
CA THR A 10 6.71 -13.88 -5.78
C THR A 10 5.77 -13.01 -4.95
N GLU A 11 4.60 -12.73 -5.50
CA GLU A 11 3.53 -12.03 -4.80
C GLU A 11 2.49 -13.04 -4.33
N SER A 12 2.11 -12.98 -3.05
CA SER A 12 1.12 -13.87 -2.44
C SER A 12 0.11 -13.07 -1.62
N LEU A 13 -1.17 -13.39 -1.76
CA LEU A 13 -2.22 -12.78 -0.96
C LEU A 13 -2.31 -13.46 0.41
N VAL A 14 -2.26 -12.66 1.46
CA VAL A 14 -2.38 -13.10 2.85
C VAL A 14 -3.64 -12.48 3.45
N ARG A 15 -4.49 -13.31 4.04
CA ARG A 15 -5.72 -12.88 4.73
C ARG A 15 -5.51 -12.99 6.23
N GLU A 16 -5.61 -11.88 6.94
CA GLU A 16 -5.47 -11.83 8.40
C GLU A 16 -6.83 -11.43 8.99
N ARG A 17 -7.41 -12.31 9.81
CA ARG A 17 -8.69 -12.07 10.50
C ARG A 17 -8.42 -11.31 11.79
N GLN A 18 -9.11 -10.19 11.97
CA GLN A 18 -9.01 -9.37 13.18
C GLN A 18 -10.06 -9.81 14.22
N ALA A 19 -9.84 -9.47 15.49
CA ALA A 19 -10.80 -9.72 16.57
C ALA A 19 -12.18 -9.07 16.35
N ASN A 20 -12.24 -7.98 15.57
CA ASN A 20 -13.49 -7.32 15.17
C ASN A 20 -14.29 -8.14 14.14
N GLY A 21 -13.70 -9.23 13.62
CA GLY A 21 -14.21 -10.07 12.55
C GLY A 21 -13.85 -9.59 11.13
N ASP A 22 -13.39 -8.34 10.98
CA ASP A 22 -12.88 -7.81 9.71
C ASP A 22 -11.67 -8.63 9.24
N THR A 23 -11.60 -8.90 7.94
CA THR A 23 -10.45 -9.57 7.31
C THR A 23 -9.63 -8.56 6.50
N TYR A 24 -8.40 -8.32 6.92
CA TYR A 24 -7.44 -7.54 6.14
C TYR A 24 -6.74 -8.43 5.11
N VAL A 25 -6.60 -7.92 3.90
CA VAL A 25 -5.92 -8.62 2.80
C VAL A 25 -4.66 -7.88 2.42
N TYR A 26 -3.53 -8.59 2.52
CA TYR A 26 -2.21 -8.07 2.25
C TYR A 26 -1.60 -8.76 1.04
N LEU A 27 -0.92 -7.99 0.18
CA LEU A 27 0.01 -8.49 -0.81
C LEU A 27 1.38 -8.67 -0.15
N ARG A 28 1.82 -9.91 0.07
CA ARG A 28 3.16 -10.22 0.57
C ARG A 28 4.09 -10.47 -0.61
N ARG A 29 5.20 -9.73 -0.66
CA ARG A 29 6.27 -9.91 -1.64
C ARG A 29 7.43 -10.68 -1.02
N THR A 30 7.83 -11.78 -1.64
CA THR A 30 8.98 -12.59 -1.21
C THR A 30 9.97 -12.78 -2.34
N GLN A 31 11.25 -12.86 -1.99
CA GLN A 31 12.33 -13.11 -2.95
C GLN A 31 13.37 -14.02 -2.30
N TYR A 32 13.93 -14.94 -3.09
CA TYR A 32 15.08 -15.72 -2.63
C TYR A 32 16.34 -14.86 -2.68
N ASN A 33 17.01 -14.68 -1.55
CA ASN A 33 18.30 -14.00 -1.49
C ASN A 33 19.43 -15.05 -1.53
N ARG A 34 20.37 -14.88 -2.46
CA ARG A 34 21.49 -15.82 -2.68
C ARG A 34 22.52 -15.75 -1.56
N ASP A 35 22.73 -14.58 -0.99
CA ASP A 35 23.77 -14.34 0.01
C ASP A 35 23.42 -15.04 1.32
N SER A 36 22.17 -14.84 1.77
CA SER A 36 21.63 -15.50 2.95
C SER A 36 21.14 -16.93 2.69
N LYS A 37 21.11 -17.35 1.41
CA LYS A 37 20.56 -18.64 0.93
C LYS A 37 19.14 -18.94 1.43
N ARG A 38 18.35 -17.89 1.69
CA ARG A 38 17.01 -17.98 2.29
C ARG A 38 16.02 -17.11 1.53
N THR A 39 14.75 -17.49 1.61
CA THR A 39 13.64 -16.67 1.12
C THR A 39 13.35 -15.58 2.12
N VAL A 40 13.48 -14.32 1.68
CA VAL A 40 13.23 -13.14 2.49
C VAL A 40 11.91 -12.51 2.06
N SER A 41 11.11 -12.08 3.05
CA SER A 41 9.95 -11.23 2.79
C SER A 41 10.41 -9.78 2.65
N LEU A 42 10.20 -9.20 1.48
CA LEU A 42 10.51 -7.80 1.21
C LEU A 42 9.54 -6.86 1.94
N GLY A 43 8.27 -7.27 2.05
CA GLY A 43 7.26 -6.50 2.74
C GLY A 43 5.84 -6.99 2.50
N LYS A 44 4.91 -6.36 3.18
CA LYS A 44 3.47 -6.53 3.02
C LYS A 44 2.84 -5.19 2.64
N THR A 45 2.03 -5.18 1.59
CA THR A 45 1.23 -4.02 1.20
C THR A 45 -0.24 -4.31 1.49
N LEU A 46 -0.93 -3.40 2.17
CA LEU A 46 -2.36 -3.54 2.44
C LEU A 46 -3.15 -3.23 1.16
N LEU A 47 -3.96 -4.18 0.69
CA LEU A 47 -4.83 -3.99 -0.48
C LEU A 47 -6.21 -3.48 -0.08
N GLY A 48 -6.77 -4.06 0.97
CA GLY A 48 -8.14 -3.75 1.37
C GLY A 48 -8.55 -4.47 2.64
N LYS A 49 -9.78 -4.19 3.05
CA LYS A 49 -10.47 -4.90 4.12
C LYS A 49 -11.75 -5.54 3.56
N ILE A 50 -12.10 -6.68 4.12
CA ILE A 50 -13.38 -7.36 3.88
C ILE A 50 -14.12 -7.28 5.22
N PRO A 51 -15.19 -6.48 5.34
CA PRO A 51 -15.94 -6.40 6.57
C PRO A 51 -16.73 -7.69 6.83
N CYS A 52 -17.11 -7.89 8.09
CA CYS A 52 -17.90 -9.06 8.51
C CYS A 52 -19.19 -9.20 7.71
N GLY A 53 -19.30 -10.28 6.92
CA GLY A 53 -20.53 -10.62 6.19
C GLY A 53 -20.57 -10.14 4.74
N GLU A 54 -19.61 -9.34 4.29
CA GLU A 54 -19.45 -9.01 2.87
C GLU A 54 -18.38 -9.91 2.23
N VAL A 55 -18.55 -10.19 0.93
CA VAL A 55 -17.57 -10.94 0.13
C VAL A 55 -16.62 -9.98 -0.61
N ASP A 56 -17.05 -8.73 -0.80
CA ASP A 56 -16.37 -7.76 -1.64
C ASP A 56 -15.31 -6.98 -0.87
N MET A 57 -14.18 -6.76 -1.54
CA MET A 57 -13.02 -6.09 -0.97
C MET A 57 -13.17 -4.58 -1.07
N VAL A 58 -13.20 -3.89 0.07
CA VAL A 58 -13.21 -2.43 0.12
C VAL A 58 -11.77 -1.90 0.25
N PRO A 59 -11.30 -1.05 -0.67
CA PRO A 59 -9.97 -0.46 -0.56
C PRO A 59 -9.91 0.44 0.67
N THR A 60 -8.83 0.32 1.43
CA THR A 60 -8.62 1.16 2.61
C THR A 60 -8.15 2.56 2.23
N ARG A 61 -8.40 3.54 3.10
CA ARG A 61 -7.90 4.91 2.95
C ARG A 61 -6.41 4.88 2.59
N PRO A 62 -5.97 5.57 1.52
CA PRO A 62 -4.57 5.55 1.11
C PRO A 62 -3.67 6.04 2.25
N LYS A 63 -2.61 5.28 2.54
CA LYS A 63 -1.58 5.71 3.48
C LYS A 63 -0.89 6.93 2.87
N LYS A 64 -0.82 8.04 3.62
CA LYS A 64 0.00 9.19 3.22
C LYS A 64 1.41 8.68 2.94
N LYS A 65 1.92 9.00 1.75
CA LYS A 65 3.31 8.70 1.39
C LYS A 65 4.20 9.31 2.49
N PRO A 66 5.18 8.58 3.03
CA PRO A 66 6.13 9.21 3.92
C PRO A 66 6.75 10.38 3.16
N HIS A 67 6.78 11.57 3.78
CA HIS A 67 7.59 12.66 3.27
C HIS A 67 9.03 12.19 3.33
N THR A 68 9.58 11.74 2.21
CA THR A 68 11.03 11.74 2.01
C THR A 68 11.43 13.20 1.91
N SER A 69 11.66 13.82 3.06
CA SER A 69 12.52 15.00 3.16
C SER A 69 13.91 14.55 2.73
N ASP A 70 14.14 14.49 1.42
CA ASP A 70 15.42 14.45 0.70
C ASP A 70 15.16 14.12 -0.78
N ALA A 71 14.32 14.93 -1.44
CA ALA A 71 14.33 15.12 -2.89
C ALA A 71 13.51 16.37 -3.23
N ALA A 72 14.21 17.38 -3.72
CA ALA A 72 13.69 18.66 -4.18
C ALA A 72 12.46 18.53 -5.08
N GLY A 73 11.49 19.44 -4.88
CA GLY A 73 10.35 19.59 -5.79
C GLY A 73 9.18 20.30 -5.14
N GLY A 74 9.30 21.62 -4.96
CA GLY A 74 8.22 22.48 -4.49
C GLY A 74 7.01 22.44 -5.45
N GLY A 75 5.85 22.09 -4.92
CA GLY A 75 4.56 22.28 -5.54
C GLY A 75 3.80 23.37 -4.79
N THR A 76 3.92 24.59 -5.28
CA THR A 76 3.29 25.81 -4.78
C THR A 76 1.80 25.61 -4.58
N LEU A 77 1.31 25.86 -3.35
CA LEU A 77 -0.11 25.99 -3.06
C LEU A 77 -0.62 27.26 -3.75
N ALA A 78 -1.13 27.13 -4.97
CA ALA A 78 -1.96 28.16 -5.59
C ALA A 78 -3.34 28.12 -4.92
N CYS A 79 -3.45 28.78 -3.78
CA CYS A 79 -4.71 29.23 -3.21
C CYS A 79 -5.24 30.35 -4.12
N SER A 80 -5.85 29.97 -5.26
CA SER A 80 -6.44 30.92 -6.20
C SER A 80 -7.87 31.20 -5.77
N THR A 81 -8.00 32.33 -5.08
CA THR A 81 -9.19 33.19 -4.98
C THR A 81 -10.46 32.57 -4.36
N CYS A 82 -10.59 32.80 -3.04
CA CYS A 82 -11.89 33.11 -2.43
C CYS A 82 -12.59 34.22 -3.22
N ALA A 83 -13.52 33.86 -4.09
CA ALA A 83 -14.53 34.77 -4.60
C ALA A 83 -15.67 34.85 -3.57
N CYS A 84 -15.48 35.63 -2.52
CA CYS A 84 -16.57 36.12 -1.69
C CYS A 84 -17.36 37.17 -2.49
N THR A 85 -18.33 36.76 -3.31
CA THR A 85 -19.34 37.69 -3.81
C THR A 85 -20.38 37.90 -2.71
N ARG A 86 -20.19 38.98 -1.96
CA ARG A 86 -21.23 39.65 -1.19
C ARG A 86 -22.43 39.91 -2.11
N VAL A 87 -23.58 39.37 -1.73
CA VAL A 87 -24.90 39.82 -2.18
C VAL A 87 -25.25 41.07 -1.36
N PRO A 88 -25.46 42.24 -1.97
CA PRO A 88 -26.32 43.26 -1.40
C PRO A 88 -27.74 43.15 -1.98
N ALA A 89 -28.70 43.49 -1.13
CA ALA A 89 -30.15 43.41 -1.32
C ALA A 89 -30.69 44.29 -2.45
#